data_AF-A0A3D8YSR3-F1
#
_entry.id   AF-A0A3D8YSR3-F1
#
_cell.length_a   1.000
_cell.length_b   1.000
_cell.length_c   1.000
_cell.angle_alpha   90.00
_cell.angle_beta   90.00
_cell.angle_gamma   90.00
#
_symmetry.space_group_name_H-M   'P 1'
#
loop_
_entity.id
_entity.type
_entity.pdbx_description
1 polymer ?
#
loop_
_entity_poly.entity_id
_entity_poly.type
_entity_poly.pdbx_seq_one_letter_code
_entity_poly.pdbx_strand_id
1 'polypeptide(L)'
;MNIEQGHRSAIGLHELRIKELRSKLSLSEQMELEELVTVKNDELPGFEQMQVHSEVILYAIRNYKWEDRTPEPTFLQKLVKAKPAPKSYKLSFPELPDADEEGFMFSLMLDFRQVIENVGLGTEWPKMLPAEWEVYYGDPMDDGEKQWFDTLPDPSWCLAKLIEAKGLEEKVAQHGEQMIEMLAWIKEYWGNGYQIYADLADVFDYYGEGI
;
A
#
# COMPACT_ATOMS: atom_id res chain seq x y z
N MET A 1 -27.32 9.73 7.50
CA MET A 1 -26.17 9.23 8.27
C MET A 1 -25.37 10.42 8.77
N ASN A 2 -24.88 10.42 10.02
CA ASN A 2 -24.13 11.56 10.56
C ASN A 2 -22.72 11.61 9.93
N ILE A 3 -22.20 12.80 9.59
CA ILE A 3 -20.93 12.95 8.85
C ILE A 3 -19.75 12.31 9.61
N GLU A 4 -19.76 12.37 10.94
CA GLU A 4 -18.75 11.71 11.79
C GLU A 4 -18.84 10.18 11.76
N GLN A 5 -20.02 9.59 11.54
CA GLN A 5 -20.17 8.15 11.35
C GLN A 5 -19.66 7.73 9.98
N GLY A 6 -19.95 8.50 8.93
CA GLY A 6 -19.43 8.25 7.58
C GLY A 6 -17.90 8.26 7.51
N HIS A 7 -17.25 9.23 8.17
CA HIS A 7 -15.79 9.30 8.24
C HIS A 7 -15.17 8.15 9.06
N ARG A 8 -15.77 7.76 10.19
CA ARG A 8 -15.28 6.62 10.99
C ARG A 8 -15.44 5.29 10.25
N SER A 9 -16.55 5.12 9.52
CA SER A 9 -16.78 3.95 8.69
C SER A 9 -15.82 3.86 7.50
N ALA A 10 -15.44 4.99 6.89
CA ALA A 10 -14.46 5.02 5.80
C ALA A 10 -13.03 4.68 6.31
N ILE A 11 -12.60 5.28 7.42
CA ILE A 11 -11.29 4.97 8.03
C ILE A 11 -11.20 3.49 8.44
N GLY A 12 -12.24 2.95 9.08
CA GLY A 12 -12.27 1.53 9.46
C GLY A 12 -12.24 0.58 8.24
N LEU A 13 -12.88 0.95 7.14
CA LEU A 13 -12.86 0.16 5.90
C LEU A 13 -11.46 0.12 5.28
N HIS A 14 -10.77 1.26 5.21
CA HIS A 14 -9.41 1.34 4.64
C HIS A 14 -8.45 0.49 5.48
N GLU A 15 -8.48 0.64 6.80
CA GLU A 15 -7.64 -0.13 7.73
C GLU A 15 -7.86 -1.65 7.58
N LEU A 16 -9.11 -2.10 7.46
CA LEU A 16 -9.43 -3.52 7.31
C LEU A 16 -8.98 -4.09 5.96
N ARG A 17 -9.08 -3.34 4.88
CA ARG A 17 -8.63 -3.77 3.55
C ARG A 17 -7.10 -3.79 3.41
N ILE A 18 -6.42 -2.80 3.96
CA ILE A 18 -4.95 -2.83 4.11
C ILE A 18 -4.55 -4.06 4.93
N LYS A 19 -5.27 -4.31 6.03
CA LYS A 19 -5.00 -5.49 6.87
C LYS A 19 -5.24 -6.79 6.11
N GLU A 20 -6.31 -6.88 5.31
CA GLU A 20 -6.67 -8.05 4.50
C GLU A 20 -5.58 -8.40 3.47
N LEU A 21 -4.99 -7.37 2.84
CA LEU A 21 -3.86 -7.53 1.93
C LEU A 21 -2.61 -8.08 2.66
N ARG A 22 -2.36 -7.58 3.86
CA ARG A 22 -1.16 -7.92 4.64
C ARG A 22 -1.29 -9.24 5.38
N SER A 23 -2.49 -9.60 5.83
CA SER A 23 -2.74 -10.68 6.78
C SER A 23 -4.19 -11.15 6.76
N LYS A 24 -4.42 -12.36 7.27
CA LYS A 24 -5.78 -12.86 7.44
C LYS A 24 -6.51 -12.06 8.52
N LEU A 25 -7.70 -11.58 8.19
CA LEU A 25 -8.61 -10.95 9.16
C LEU A 25 -9.12 -11.98 10.18
N SER A 26 -9.26 -11.54 11.43
CA SER A 26 -9.97 -12.32 12.45
C SER A 26 -11.47 -12.38 12.13
N LEU A 27 -12.21 -13.31 12.74
CA LEU A 27 -13.65 -13.44 12.51
C LEU A 27 -14.41 -12.13 12.80
N SER A 28 -14.05 -11.42 13.88
CA SER A 28 -14.68 -10.13 14.21
C SER A 28 -14.39 -9.06 13.16
N GLU A 29 -13.16 -9.02 12.63
CA GLU A 29 -12.75 -8.08 11.59
C GLU A 29 -13.38 -8.40 10.24
N GLN A 30 -13.60 -9.67 9.95
CA GLN A 30 -14.37 -10.09 8.76
C GLN A 30 -15.82 -9.62 8.87
N MET A 31 -16.46 -9.83 10.02
CA MET A 31 -17.83 -9.36 10.24
C MET A 31 -17.93 -7.83 10.15
N GLU A 32 -16.95 -7.11 10.70
CA GLU A 32 -16.88 -5.65 10.61
C GLU A 32 -16.68 -5.18 9.16
N LEU A 33 -15.79 -5.83 8.41
CA LEU A 33 -15.57 -5.53 7.00
C LEU A 33 -16.84 -5.77 6.18
N GLU A 34 -17.52 -6.89 6.38
CA GLU A 34 -18.79 -7.22 5.72
C GLU A 34 -19.87 -6.16 6.01
N GLU A 35 -19.97 -5.70 7.27
CA GLU A 35 -20.90 -4.64 7.65
C GLU A 35 -20.57 -3.32 6.94
N LEU A 36 -19.30 -2.90 6.97
CA LEU A 36 -18.85 -1.65 6.33
C LEU A 36 -19.01 -1.68 4.81
N VAL A 37 -18.69 -2.80 4.16
CA VAL A 37 -18.89 -3.00 2.71
C VAL A 37 -20.38 -2.98 2.37
N THR A 38 -21.24 -3.62 3.18
CA THR A 38 -22.69 -3.61 2.97
C THR A 38 -23.23 -2.18 3.03
N VAL A 39 -22.87 -1.42 4.07
CA VAL A 39 -23.28 -0.02 4.23
C VAL A 39 -22.81 0.81 3.03
N LYS A 40 -21.57 0.62 2.57
CA LYS A 40 -21.04 1.35 1.41
C LYS A 40 -21.70 0.96 0.10
N ASN A 41 -22.03 -0.31 -0.08
CA ASN A 41 -22.71 -0.80 -1.27
C ASN A 41 -24.18 -0.35 -1.35
N ASP A 42 -24.83 -0.12 -0.20
CA ASP A 42 -26.15 0.51 -0.14
C ASP A 42 -26.09 2.00 -0.56
N GLU A 43 -25.00 2.69 -0.21
CA GLU A 43 -24.75 4.08 -0.64
C GLU A 43 -24.35 4.17 -2.11
N LEU A 44 -23.54 3.21 -2.57
CA LEU A 44 -22.98 3.12 -3.91
C LEU A 44 -23.12 1.69 -4.45
N PRO A 45 -24.23 1.38 -5.15
CA PRO A 45 -24.47 0.04 -5.69
C PRO A 45 -23.35 -0.41 -6.63
N GLY A 46 -22.75 -1.57 -6.33
CA GLY A 46 -21.64 -2.13 -7.09
C GLY A 46 -20.27 -1.87 -6.46
N PHE A 47 -20.20 -1.14 -5.34
CA PHE A 47 -18.96 -0.85 -4.63
C PHE A 47 -18.13 -2.11 -4.31
N GLU A 48 -18.77 -3.18 -3.83
CA GLU A 48 -18.06 -4.44 -3.54
C GLU A 48 -17.37 -5.01 -4.78
N GLN A 49 -18.06 -5.05 -5.92
CA GLN A 49 -17.48 -5.54 -7.17
C GLN A 49 -16.34 -4.61 -7.63
N MET A 50 -16.48 -3.29 -7.45
CA MET A 50 -15.43 -2.34 -7.79
C MET A 50 -14.16 -2.63 -7.00
N GLN A 51 -14.23 -2.74 -5.67
CA GLN A 51 -13.06 -3.01 -4.83
C GLN A 51 -12.29 -4.27 -5.25
N VAL A 52 -13.00 -5.32 -5.68
CA VAL A 52 -12.41 -6.59 -6.11
C VAL A 52 -11.62 -6.47 -7.43
N HIS A 53 -12.02 -5.53 -8.29
CA HIS A 53 -11.42 -5.31 -9.61
C HIS A 53 -10.50 -4.08 -9.66
N SER A 54 -10.51 -3.23 -8.63
CA SER A 54 -9.56 -2.14 -8.48
C SER A 54 -8.14 -2.64 -8.35
N GLU A 55 -7.19 -1.79 -8.75
CA GLU A 55 -5.78 -2.09 -8.69
C GLU A 55 -5.20 -1.76 -7.33
N VAL A 56 -4.26 -2.60 -6.90
CA VAL A 56 -3.27 -2.30 -5.89
C VAL A 56 -2.00 -1.98 -6.65
N ILE A 57 -1.47 -0.79 -6.42
CA ILE A 57 -0.23 -0.36 -7.08
C ILE A 57 0.94 -0.80 -6.22
N LEU A 58 1.84 -1.60 -6.78
CA LEU A 58 3.12 -1.92 -6.15
C LEU A 58 4.16 -0.94 -6.63
N TYR A 59 4.67 -0.12 -5.71
CA TYR A 59 5.79 0.77 -5.99
C TYR A 59 7.09 0.10 -5.59
N ALA A 60 8.06 0.09 -6.52
CA ALA A 60 9.42 -0.37 -6.28
C ALA A 60 10.37 0.82 -6.37
N ILE A 61 11.08 1.15 -5.29
CA ILE A 61 11.99 2.30 -5.25
C ILE A 61 13.36 1.92 -4.68
N ARG A 62 14.43 2.59 -5.14
CA ARG A 62 15.77 2.51 -4.51
C ARG A 62 16.58 3.78 -4.75
N ASN A 63 17.77 3.84 -4.15
CA ASN A 63 18.77 4.89 -4.40
C ASN A 63 18.27 6.34 -4.20
N TYR A 64 17.24 6.53 -3.38
CA TYR A 64 16.68 7.84 -3.09
C TYR A 64 17.39 8.52 -1.91
N LYS A 65 17.17 9.83 -1.78
CA LYS A 65 17.49 10.64 -0.61
C LYS A 65 16.29 11.48 -0.22
N TRP A 66 16.22 11.84 1.05
CA TRP A 66 15.23 12.80 1.53
C TRP A 66 15.68 14.23 1.26
N GLU A 67 14.81 14.99 0.62
CA GLU A 67 14.91 16.44 0.50
C GLU A 67 13.91 17.10 1.44
N ASP A 68 14.38 17.98 2.33
CA ASP A 68 13.51 18.81 3.15
C ASP A 68 12.89 19.91 2.28
N ARG A 69 11.55 19.87 2.16
CA ARG A 69 10.72 20.79 1.39
C ARG A 69 9.88 21.70 2.30
N THR A 70 10.16 21.74 3.60
CA THR A 70 9.46 22.59 4.56
C THR A 70 9.54 24.06 4.11
N PRO A 71 8.40 24.73 3.86
CA PRO A 71 8.41 26.12 3.43
C PRO A 71 9.07 27.03 4.47
N GLU A 72 9.99 27.88 4.02
CA GLU A 72 10.58 28.86 4.92
C GLU A 72 9.51 29.85 5.44
N PRO A 73 9.53 30.21 6.72
CA PRO A 73 8.57 31.15 7.27
C PRO A 73 8.76 32.55 6.65
N THR A 74 7.67 33.08 6.11
CA THR A 74 7.61 34.43 5.56
C THR A 74 7.87 35.50 6.63
N PHE A 75 8.23 36.71 6.21
CA PHE A 75 8.44 37.84 7.12
C PHE A 75 7.21 38.13 7.99
N LEU A 76 6.00 38.07 7.41
CA LEU A 76 4.76 38.30 8.16
C LEU A 76 4.52 37.21 9.21
N GLN A 77 4.77 35.93 8.88
CA GLN A 77 4.68 34.81 9.82
C GLN A 77 5.65 34.96 11.00
N LYS A 78 6.88 35.43 10.73
CA LYS A 78 7.86 35.76 11.78
C LYS A 78 7.36 36.89 12.69
N LEU A 79 6.75 37.94 12.12
CA LEU A 79 6.24 39.09 12.87
C LEU A 79 5.08 38.72 13.80
N VAL A 80 4.10 37.95 13.31
CA VAL A 80 2.92 37.58 14.11
C VAL A 80 3.16 36.34 14.99
N LYS A 81 4.40 35.82 15.02
CA LYS A 81 4.76 34.56 15.69
C LYS A 81 3.80 33.42 15.32
N ALA A 82 3.43 33.35 14.04
CA ALA A 82 2.60 32.26 13.52
C ALA A 82 3.31 30.92 13.75
N LYS A 83 2.53 29.86 13.90
CA LYS A 83 3.09 28.50 13.93
C LYS A 83 3.89 28.27 12.63
N PRO A 84 5.06 27.61 12.72
CA PRO A 84 5.82 27.24 11.53
C PRO A 84 4.98 26.32 10.65
N ALA A 85 5.29 26.31 9.34
CA ALA A 85 4.71 25.35 8.42
C ALA A 85 5.01 23.92 8.93
N PRO A 86 4.08 22.97 8.74
CA PRO A 86 4.38 21.56 8.99
C PRO A 86 5.58 21.15 8.14
N LYS A 87 6.39 20.22 8.66
CA LYS A 87 7.50 19.69 7.90
C LYS A 87 6.98 18.92 6.70
N SER A 88 7.70 19.03 5.60
CA SER A 88 7.40 18.32 4.37
C SER A 88 8.70 17.83 3.77
N TYR A 89 8.72 16.58 3.32
CA TYR A 89 9.87 15.93 2.73
C TYR A 89 9.50 15.42 1.34
N LYS A 90 10.49 15.22 0.48
CA LYS A 90 10.28 14.57 -0.81
C LYS A 90 11.42 13.64 -1.14
N LEU A 91 11.12 12.54 -1.80
CA LEU A 91 12.14 11.65 -2.34
C LEU A 91 12.84 12.33 -3.53
N SER A 92 14.17 12.31 -3.47
CA SER A 92 15.06 12.85 -4.49
C SER A 92 15.95 11.74 -5.03
N PHE A 93 15.98 11.60 -6.36
CA PHE A 93 16.77 10.60 -7.06
C PHE A 93 17.99 11.29 -7.71
N PRO A 94 19.23 10.82 -7.45
CA PRO A 94 20.45 11.47 -7.97
C PRO A 94 20.56 11.49 -9.50
N GLU A 95 20.07 10.44 -10.15
CA GLU A 95 19.87 10.34 -11.60
C GLU A 95 18.40 9.98 -11.84
N LEU A 96 17.96 9.71 -13.10
CA LEU A 96 16.57 9.36 -13.44
C LEU A 96 15.89 8.51 -12.36
N PRO A 97 14.57 8.69 -12.10
CA PRO A 97 13.89 7.99 -11.01
C PRO A 97 14.23 6.50 -11.04
N ASP A 98 14.90 6.04 -9.99
CA ASP A 98 15.22 4.62 -9.81
C ASP A 98 14.04 3.98 -9.08
N ALA A 99 12.89 4.09 -9.76
CA ALA A 99 11.56 3.77 -9.29
C ALA A 99 10.77 3.11 -10.44
N ASP A 100 9.92 2.16 -10.12
CA ASP A 100 8.95 1.56 -11.04
C ASP A 100 7.64 1.26 -10.29
N GLU A 101 6.57 1.04 -11.04
CA GLU A 101 5.25 0.73 -10.51
C GLU A 101 4.53 -0.30 -11.36
N GLU A 102 3.74 -1.17 -10.72
CA GLU A 102 2.91 -2.16 -11.41
C GLU A 102 1.57 -2.34 -10.71
N GLY A 103 0.49 -2.38 -11.50
CA GLY A 103 -0.87 -2.50 -11.00
C GLY A 103 -1.35 -3.96 -11.03
N PHE A 104 -1.83 -4.45 -9.88
CA PHE A 104 -2.43 -5.79 -9.79
C PHE A 104 -3.83 -5.69 -9.19
N MET A 105 -4.79 -6.42 -9.74
CA MET A 105 -6.14 -6.46 -9.17
C MET A 105 -6.11 -6.87 -7.69
N PHE A 106 -6.89 -6.20 -6.85
CA PHE A 106 -6.95 -6.48 -5.41
C PHE A 106 -7.25 -7.95 -5.12
N SER A 107 -8.17 -8.57 -5.86
CA SER A 107 -8.44 -10.00 -5.78
C SER A 107 -7.22 -10.89 -6.04
N LEU A 108 -6.43 -10.58 -7.07
CA LEU A 108 -5.19 -11.30 -7.37
C LEU A 108 -4.18 -11.17 -6.23
N MET A 109 -4.05 -9.97 -5.65
CA MET A 109 -3.18 -9.74 -4.50
C MET A 109 -3.60 -10.55 -3.26
N LEU A 110 -4.90 -10.67 -2.99
CA LEU A 110 -5.42 -11.50 -1.89
C LEU A 110 -5.12 -12.99 -2.10
N ASP A 111 -5.26 -13.48 -3.34
CA ASP A 111 -4.90 -14.83 -3.72
C ASP A 111 -3.39 -15.06 -3.57
N PHE A 112 -2.55 -14.12 -4.00
CA PHE A 112 -1.11 -14.19 -3.81
C PHE A 112 -0.75 -14.26 -2.32
N ARG A 113 -1.32 -13.39 -1.49
CA ARG A 113 -1.14 -13.45 -0.03
C ARG A 113 -1.57 -14.80 0.55
N GLN A 114 -2.64 -15.42 0.04
CA GLN A 114 -3.04 -16.76 0.47
C GLN A 114 -1.99 -17.82 0.08
N VAL A 115 -1.41 -17.73 -1.12
CA VAL A 115 -0.31 -18.60 -1.56
C VAL A 115 0.92 -18.43 -0.66
N ILE A 116 1.29 -17.18 -0.34
CA ILE A 116 2.39 -16.85 0.57
C ILE A 116 2.17 -17.43 1.96
N GLU A 117 0.95 -17.31 2.50
CA GLU A 117 0.59 -17.93 3.78
C GLU A 117 0.73 -19.47 3.69
N ASN A 118 0.24 -20.07 2.62
CA ASN A 118 0.27 -21.52 2.42
C ASN A 118 1.69 -22.09 2.31
N VAL A 119 2.69 -21.29 1.92
CA VAL A 119 4.11 -21.71 1.92
C VAL A 119 4.83 -21.39 3.22
N GLY A 120 4.11 -20.94 4.25
CA GLY A 120 4.64 -20.73 5.60
C GLY A 120 5.25 -19.34 5.82
N LEU A 121 4.98 -18.37 4.95
CA LEU A 121 5.46 -16.99 5.08
C LEU A 121 4.38 -16.03 5.62
N GLY A 122 3.26 -16.54 6.13
CA GLY A 122 2.13 -15.69 6.56
C GLY A 122 2.48 -14.70 7.68
N THR A 123 3.46 -15.02 8.53
CA THR A 123 3.92 -14.13 9.61
C THR A 123 4.92 -13.07 9.14
N GLU A 124 5.64 -13.34 8.06
CA GLU A 124 6.67 -12.51 7.46
C GLU A 124 6.08 -11.57 6.41
N TRP A 125 5.07 -12.03 5.69
CA TRP A 125 4.43 -11.30 4.59
C TRP A 125 4.01 -9.86 4.94
N PRO A 126 3.34 -9.58 6.09
CA PRO A 126 3.00 -8.20 6.47
C PRO A 126 4.19 -7.24 6.62
N LYS A 127 5.41 -7.79 6.78
CA LYS A 127 6.67 -7.04 6.89
C LYS A 127 7.39 -6.97 5.55
N MET A 128 7.27 -8.01 4.73
CA MET A 128 7.88 -8.08 3.39
C MET A 128 7.17 -7.16 2.41
N LEU A 129 5.84 -7.07 2.49
CA LEU A 129 5.02 -6.16 1.71
C LEU A 129 4.24 -5.22 2.65
N PRO A 130 4.86 -4.11 3.08
CA PRO A 130 4.13 -3.00 3.69
C PRO A 130 3.07 -2.48 2.71
N ALA A 131 1.96 -2.00 3.26
CA ALA A 131 0.87 -1.44 2.48
C ALA A 131 0.32 -0.21 3.21
N GLU A 132 -0.01 0.82 2.45
CA GLU A 132 -0.57 2.08 2.93
C GLU A 132 -1.62 2.60 1.94
N TRP A 133 -2.30 3.67 2.29
CA TRP A 133 -3.30 4.32 1.43
C TRP A 133 -2.83 5.72 1.03
N GLU A 134 -2.93 6.04 -0.25
CA GLU A 134 -2.57 7.36 -0.82
C GLU A 134 -1.11 7.74 -0.60
N VAL A 135 -0.20 6.76 -0.65
CA VAL A 135 1.24 7.00 -0.46
C VAL A 135 1.99 6.87 -1.79
N TYR A 136 2.03 7.97 -2.54
CA TYR A 136 2.81 8.05 -3.77
C TYR A 136 4.22 8.57 -3.53
N TYR A 137 5.24 7.85 -4.03
CA TYR A 137 6.65 8.21 -3.86
C TYR A 137 7.01 9.58 -4.47
N GLY A 138 6.22 10.07 -5.42
CA GLY A 138 6.41 11.35 -6.09
C GLY A 138 5.89 12.56 -5.30
N ASP A 139 5.08 12.35 -4.27
CA ASP A 139 4.43 13.41 -3.52
C ASP A 139 5.25 13.91 -2.33
N PRO A 140 5.01 15.15 -1.86
CA PRO A 140 5.56 15.62 -0.60
C PRO A 140 4.92 14.88 0.57
N MET A 141 5.76 14.38 1.47
CA MET A 141 5.39 13.55 2.62
C MET A 141 5.59 14.29 3.94
N ASP A 142 4.82 13.92 4.95
CA ASP A 142 4.98 14.41 6.32
C ASP A 142 6.01 13.60 7.13
N ASP A 143 6.19 13.95 8.42
CA ASP A 143 7.11 13.27 9.33
C ASP A 143 6.74 11.79 9.57
N GLY A 144 5.44 11.45 9.53
CA GLY A 144 4.92 10.11 9.75
C GLY A 144 5.15 9.20 8.54
N GLU A 145 4.78 9.69 7.35
CA GLU A 145 5.02 8.99 6.07
C GLU A 145 6.51 8.77 5.84
N LYS A 146 7.34 9.80 6.10
CA LYS A 146 8.80 9.65 6.06
C LYS A 146 9.29 8.54 7.00
N GLN A 147 8.81 8.52 8.24
CA GLN A 147 9.20 7.49 9.21
C GLN A 147 8.77 6.09 8.74
N TRP A 148 7.58 5.97 8.18
CA TRP A 148 7.09 4.72 7.62
C TRP A 148 7.97 4.25 6.45
N PHE A 149 8.33 5.13 5.51
CA PHE A 149 9.26 4.82 4.42
C PHE A 149 10.63 4.37 4.92
N ASP A 150 11.16 5.03 5.96
CA ASP A 150 12.43 4.66 6.58
C ASP A 150 12.37 3.27 7.26
N THR A 151 11.18 2.68 7.44
CA THR A 151 10.97 1.33 7.98
C THR A 151 10.73 0.25 6.92
N LEU A 152 10.73 0.60 5.62
CA LEU A 152 10.58 -0.39 4.55
C LEU A 152 11.67 -1.48 4.64
N PRO A 153 11.31 -2.74 4.39
CA PRO A 153 12.18 -3.88 4.66
C PRO A 153 13.42 -3.89 3.74
N ASP A 154 14.47 -4.56 4.20
CA ASP A 154 15.65 -4.85 3.37
C ASP A 154 15.25 -5.77 2.19
N PRO A 155 15.42 -5.34 0.93
CA PRO A 155 15.07 -6.14 -0.25
C PRO A 155 15.76 -7.50 -0.28
N SER A 156 17.01 -7.58 0.19
CA SER A 156 17.77 -8.84 0.19
C SER A 156 17.17 -9.86 1.16
N TRP A 157 16.64 -9.38 2.30
CA TRP A 157 15.93 -10.22 3.26
C TRP A 157 14.60 -10.73 2.69
N CYS A 158 13.83 -9.84 2.03
CA CYS A 158 12.58 -10.22 1.38
C CYS A 158 12.79 -11.30 0.30
N LEU A 159 13.78 -11.10 -0.58
CA LEU A 159 14.11 -12.08 -1.61
C LEU A 159 14.55 -13.42 -1.01
N ALA A 160 15.42 -13.39 0.02
CA ALA A 160 15.87 -14.60 0.68
C ALA A 160 14.69 -15.40 1.25
N LYS A 161 13.69 -14.73 1.84
CA LYS A 161 12.47 -15.38 2.35
C LYS A 161 11.66 -16.05 1.25
N LEU A 162 11.51 -15.42 0.08
CA LEU A 162 10.83 -16.06 -1.06
C LEU A 162 11.60 -17.28 -1.57
N ILE A 163 12.93 -17.21 -1.65
CA ILE A 163 13.76 -18.33 -2.12
C ILE A 163 13.70 -19.51 -1.15
N GLU A 164 13.65 -19.23 0.16
CA GLU A 164 13.53 -20.25 1.21
C GLU A 164 12.15 -20.95 1.21
N ALA A 165 11.12 -20.32 0.65
CA ALA A 165 9.76 -20.83 0.63
C ALA A 165 9.57 -21.98 -0.37
N LYS A 166 9.63 -23.21 0.16
CA LYS A 166 9.50 -24.44 -0.63
C LYS A 166 8.14 -24.53 -1.33
N GLY A 167 8.16 -24.81 -2.63
CA GLY A 167 6.95 -25.00 -3.44
C GLY A 167 6.20 -23.72 -3.77
N LEU A 168 6.80 -22.53 -3.53
CA LEU A 168 6.18 -21.25 -3.89
C LEU A 168 5.91 -21.15 -5.39
N GLU A 169 6.92 -21.41 -6.23
CA GLU A 169 6.78 -21.33 -7.69
C GLU A 169 5.76 -22.35 -8.21
N GLU A 170 5.74 -23.57 -7.65
CA GLU A 170 4.77 -24.60 -8.01
C GLU A 170 3.33 -24.22 -7.65
N LYS A 171 3.14 -23.58 -6.48
CA LYS A 171 1.80 -23.10 -6.07
C LYS A 171 1.38 -21.91 -6.90
N VAL A 172 2.26 -20.94 -7.13
CA VAL A 172 1.95 -19.79 -8.00
C VAL A 172 1.57 -20.24 -9.41
N ALA A 173 2.28 -21.23 -9.98
CA ALA A 173 1.96 -21.76 -11.30
C ALA A 173 0.57 -22.41 -11.41
N GLN A 174 -0.04 -22.84 -10.30
CA GLN A 174 -1.40 -23.39 -10.28
C GLN A 174 -2.48 -22.31 -10.40
N HIS A 175 -2.15 -21.04 -10.13
CA HIS A 175 -3.09 -19.92 -10.14
C HIS A 175 -3.14 -19.14 -11.46
N GLY A 176 -2.26 -19.45 -12.42
CA GLY A 176 -2.26 -18.86 -13.76
C GLY A 176 -1.14 -17.86 -14.03
N GLU A 177 -1.14 -17.30 -15.24
CA GLU A 177 -0.05 -16.47 -15.78
C GLU A 177 0.16 -15.17 -14.99
N GLN A 178 -0.91 -14.46 -14.65
CA GLN A 178 -0.84 -13.21 -13.88
C GLN A 178 -0.17 -13.40 -12.50
N MET A 179 -0.40 -14.55 -11.85
CA MET A 179 0.25 -14.85 -10.56
C MET A 179 1.75 -15.10 -10.73
N ILE A 180 2.14 -15.72 -11.85
CA ILE A 180 3.54 -15.97 -12.21
C ILE A 180 4.23 -14.64 -12.51
N GLU A 181 3.59 -13.76 -13.27
CA GLU A 181 4.08 -12.41 -13.58
C GLU A 181 4.28 -11.59 -12.31
N MET A 182 3.31 -11.58 -11.41
CA MET A 182 3.41 -10.90 -10.11
C MET A 182 4.59 -11.42 -9.27
N LEU A 183 4.75 -12.75 -9.15
CA LEU A 183 5.88 -13.32 -8.42
C LEU A 183 7.22 -12.97 -9.08
N ALA A 184 7.27 -13.00 -10.42
CA ALA A 184 8.47 -12.67 -11.18
C ALA A 184 8.88 -11.20 -10.97
N TRP A 185 7.93 -10.28 -11.08
CA TRP A 185 8.13 -8.86 -10.84
C TRP A 185 8.68 -8.62 -9.43
N ILE A 186 8.03 -9.16 -8.40
CA ILE A 186 8.48 -9.02 -6.99
C ILE A 186 9.90 -9.56 -6.80
N LYS A 187 10.21 -10.75 -7.34
CA LYS A 187 11.54 -11.36 -7.22
C LYS A 187 12.61 -10.55 -7.95
N GLU A 188 12.29 -10.02 -9.13
CA GLU A 188 13.19 -9.18 -9.92
C GLU A 188 13.53 -7.90 -9.15
N TYR A 189 12.52 -7.17 -8.68
CA TYR A 189 12.72 -5.90 -7.99
C TYR A 189 13.43 -6.06 -6.65
N TRP A 190 13.05 -7.05 -5.83
CA TRP A 190 13.82 -7.34 -4.61
C TRP A 190 15.25 -7.80 -4.92
N GLY A 191 15.46 -8.61 -5.98
CA GLY A 191 16.79 -9.04 -6.41
C GLY A 191 17.68 -7.93 -6.92
N ASN A 192 17.07 -6.86 -7.43
CA ASN A 192 17.76 -5.65 -7.84
C ASN A 192 17.87 -4.61 -6.70
N GLY A 193 17.48 -4.94 -5.47
CA GLY A 193 17.65 -4.05 -4.31
C GLY A 193 16.62 -2.93 -4.21
N TYR A 194 15.44 -3.09 -4.83
CA TYR A 194 14.32 -2.18 -4.66
C TYR A 194 13.53 -2.50 -3.40
N GLN A 195 13.20 -1.47 -2.62
CA GLN A 195 12.20 -1.57 -1.57
C GLN A 195 10.82 -1.51 -2.23
N ILE A 196 9.91 -2.40 -1.85
CA ILE A 196 8.58 -2.51 -2.44
C ILE A 196 7.53 -2.25 -1.35
N TYR A 197 6.51 -1.47 -1.70
CA TYR A 197 5.32 -1.30 -0.88
C TYR A 197 4.07 -1.24 -1.76
N ALA A 198 2.91 -1.51 -1.17
CA ALA A 198 1.62 -1.47 -1.85
C ALA A 198 0.83 -0.21 -1.49
N ASP A 199 0.17 0.37 -2.48
CA ASP A 199 -0.81 1.44 -2.32
C ASP A 199 -2.18 0.96 -2.78
N LEU A 200 -3.18 1.23 -1.97
CA LEU A 200 -4.57 0.85 -2.22
C LEU A 200 -5.45 2.05 -2.59
N ALA A 201 -4.88 3.22 -2.91
CA ALA A 201 -5.65 4.40 -3.31
C ALA A 201 -6.75 4.07 -4.32
N ASP A 202 -6.42 3.38 -5.42
CA ASP A 202 -7.38 2.99 -6.48
C ASP A 202 -8.46 1.98 -6.04
N VAL A 203 -8.25 1.26 -4.92
CA VAL A 203 -9.29 0.40 -4.32
C VAL A 203 -10.42 1.23 -3.70
N PHE A 204 -10.15 2.49 -3.39
CA PHE A 204 -11.10 3.40 -2.75
C PHE A 204 -11.44 4.62 -3.62
N ASP A 205 -10.59 4.96 -4.58
CA ASP A 205 -10.77 6.07 -5.50
C ASP A 205 -11.64 5.67 -6.70
N TYR A 206 -12.96 5.61 -6.47
CA TYR A 206 -13.88 5.98 -7.54
C TYR A 206 -15.19 6.61 -7.03
N TYR A 207 -15.35 7.88 -7.40
CA TYR A 207 -16.44 8.87 -7.15
C TYR A 207 -16.17 9.96 -6.10
N GLY A 208 -15.13 10.76 -6.35
CA GLY A 208 -14.95 12.12 -5.82
C GLY A 208 -14.99 13.25 -6.87
N GLU A 209 -15.00 12.94 -8.17
CA GLU A 209 -15.13 13.94 -9.25
C GLU A 209 -16.24 13.53 -10.24
N GLY A 210 -17.49 13.91 -9.99
CA GLY A 210 -18.55 13.62 -10.96
C GLY A 210 -20.02 13.74 -10.58
N ILE A 211 -20.39 14.39 -9.46
CA ILE A 211 -21.77 14.88 -9.23
C ILE A 211 -21.74 16.34 -8.83
#